data_AF-A0A9D4NC85-F1
#
_entry.id   AF-A0A9D4NC85-F1
#
_cell.length_a   1.000
_cell.length_b   1.000
_cell.length_c   1.000
_cell.angle_alpha   90.00
_cell.angle_beta   90.00
_cell.angle_gamma   90.00
#
_symmetry.space_group_name_H-M   'P 1'
#
loop_
_entity.id
_entity.type
_entity.pdbx_description
1 polymer ?
#
loop_
_entity_poly.entity_id
_entity_poly.type
_entity_poly.pdbx_seq_one_letter_code
_entity_poly.pdbx_strand_id
1 'polypeptide(L)'
;MRTRECSYIGNGVIELLNPIMHVQLERMIFNDCDFRYDLSSNYSYNPENILIRYIDISGNKFVSVTGYVGDIPMLETLNMSRCYISTIGLTSLNYASLKTLRLAHNNLGAQLADSKRSNRFDMLQSLQDLDLSSNGITILFTSTFTELVNLER
;
A
#
# COMPACT_ATOMS: atom_id res chain seq x y z
N MET A 1 -11.46 -9.33 -14.66
CA MET A 1 -12.65 -8.90 -13.88
C MET A 1 -12.26 -7.77 -12.92
N ARG A 2 -13.21 -6.99 -12.39
CA ARG A 2 -12.95 -5.95 -11.37
C ARG A 2 -13.89 -6.16 -10.18
N THR A 3 -13.40 -5.98 -8.96
CA THR A 3 -14.26 -5.90 -7.77
C THR A 3 -14.83 -4.48 -7.69
N ARG A 4 -16.11 -4.33 -7.35
CA ARG A 4 -16.73 -3.02 -7.11
C ARG A 4 -17.63 -3.00 -5.87
N GLU A 5 -17.68 -4.12 -5.15
CA GLU A 5 -18.64 -4.34 -4.08
C GLU A 5 -17.90 -4.39 -2.75
N CYS A 6 -18.02 -3.31 -1.97
CA CYS A 6 -17.52 -3.25 -0.58
C CYS A 6 -18.20 -4.31 0.32
N SER A 7 -19.32 -4.90 -0.12
CA SER A 7 -20.14 -5.90 0.58
C SER A 7 -19.47 -7.26 0.79
N TYR A 8 -18.38 -7.57 0.08
CA TYR A 8 -17.67 -8.85 0.21
C TYR A 8 -16.55 -8.87 1.25
N ILE A 9 -16.43 -7.82 2.08
CA ILE A 9 -15.26 -7.66 2.96
C ILE A 9 -15.75 -7.46 4.39
N GLY A 10 -15.98 -8.57 5.08
CA GLY A 10 -16.17 -8.58 6.51
C GLY A 10 -14.86 -8.25 7.23
N ASN A 11 -14.89 -7.22 8.07
CA ASN A 11 -13.99 -6.91 9.20
C ASN A 11 -12.46 -7.08 9.06
N GLY A 12 -11.89 -7.27 7.86
CA GLY A 12 -10.45 -7.40 7.68
C GLY A 12 -10.02 -7.51 6.23
N VAL A 13 -8.80 -7.05 5.94
CA VAL A 13 -8.16 -7.15 4.61
C VAL A 13 -7.94 -8.60 4.19
N ILE A 14 -7.94 -9.55 5.12
CA ILE A 14 -7.72 -10.98 4.84
C ILE A 14 -8.90 -11.61 4.10
N GLU A 15 -10.12 -11.07 4.23
CA GLU A 15 -11.26 -11.54 3.43
C GLU A 15 -11.19 -11.07 1.96
N LEU A 16 -10.39 -10.03 1.64
CA LEU A 16 -10.20 -9.54 0.27
C LEU A 16 -9.52 -10.56 -0.65
N LEU A 17 -8.69 -11.43 -0.06
CA LEU A 17 -7.96 -12.48 -0.78
C LEU A 17 -8.57 -13.87 -0.53
N ASN A 18 -9.71 -13.97 0.15
CA ASN A 18 -10.33 -15.26 0.49
C ASN A 18 -10.60 -16.08 -0.81
N PRO A 19 -10.39 -17.41 -0.83
CA PRO A 19 -10.32 -18.26 -2.04
C PRO A 19 -11.55 -18.28 -2.95
N ILE A 20 -12.65 -17.66 -2.54
CA ILE A 20 -13.90 -17.58 -3.28
C ILE A 20 -13.82 -16.51 -4.39
N MET A 21 -12.89 -15.56 -4.30
CA MET A 21 -12.65 -14.53 -5.32
C MET A 21 -11.68 -15.01 -6.41
N HIS A 22 -12.16 -16.01 -7.16
CA HIS A 22 -11.67 -16.55 -8.43
C HIS A 22 -10.38 -15.97 -9.08
N VAL A 23 -9.47 -16.92 -9.35
CA VAL A 23 -8.41 -16.94 -10.37
C VAL A 23 -8.74 -16.05 -11.58
N GLN A 24 -7.88 -15.09 -11.93
CA GLN A 24 -7.93 -14.10 -13.04
C GLN A 24 -8.33 -12.65 -12.70
N LEU A 25 -8.45 -12.26 -11.44
CA LEU A 25 -8.63 -10.85 -11.10
C LEU A 25 -7.29 -10.08 -11.16
N GLU A 26 -7.15 -9.17 -12.12
CA GLU A 26 -5.98 -8.28 -12.21
C GLU A 26 -6.15 -6.95 -11.47
N ARG A 27 -7.39 -6.53 -11.18
CA ARG A 27 -7.68 -5.23 -10.56
C ARG A 27 -8.70 -5.35 -9.43
N MET A 28 -8.31 -4.93 -8.24
CA MET A 28 -9.15 -4.80 -7.06
C MET A 28 -9.48 -3.34 -6.80
N ILE A 29 -10.75 -2.99 -6.69
CA ILE A 29 -11.22 -1.63 -6.42
C ILE A 29 -12.15 -1.65 -5.21
N PHE A 30 -11.69 -1.04 -4.11
CA PHE A 30 -12.40 -0.91 -2.85
C PHE A 30 -12.15 0.47 -2.22
N ASN A 31 -12.19 1.51 -3.05
CA ASN A 31 -12.10 2.88 -2.59
C ASN A 31 -13.39 3.33 -1.89
N ASP A 32 -13.27 4.24 -0.92
CA ASP A 32 -14.39 4.89 -0.21
C ASP A 32 -15.36 3.90 0.48
N CYS A 33 -14.84 2.77 0.99
CA CYS A 33 -15.64 1.74 1.66
C CYS A 33 -15.73 1.90 3.20
N ASP A 34 -15.22 3.01 3.77
CA ASP A 34 -15.11 3.26 5.22
C ASP A 34 -14.31 2.19 6.00
N PHE A 35 -13.32 1.54 5.37
CA PHE A 35 -12.49 0.55 6.08
C PHE A 35 -11.65 1.21 7.17
N ARG A 36 -11.72 0.70 8.40
CA ARG A 36 -10.99 1.23 9.56
C ARG A 36 -9.91 0.29 10.10
N TYR A 37 -9.67 -0.82 9.42
CA TYR A 37 -8.86 -1.91 9.94
C TYR A 37 -7.38 -1.55 9.95
N ASP A 38 -6.69 -1.83 11.06
CA ASP A 38 -5.24 -1.74 11.13
C ASP A 38 -4.62 -2.93 10.39
N LEU A 39 -3.75 -2.69 9.41
CA LEU A 39 -3.04 -3.73 8.66
C LEU A 39 -1.99 -4.47 9.51
N SER A 40 -2.22 -4.69 10.81
CA SER A 40 -1.28 -5.27 11.77
C SER A 40 -1.43 -6.79 11.97
N SER A 41 -2.44 -7.41 11.36
CA SER A 41 -2.72 -8.84 11.51
C SER A 41 -1.73 -9.70 10.70
N ASN A 42 -0.91 -10.51 11.40
CA ASN A 42 0.11 -11.42 10.84
C ASN A 42 -0.46 -12.68 10.16
N TYR A 43 -1.43 -12.55 9.26
CA TYR A 43 -1.89 -13.69 8.46
C TYR A 43 -1.03 -13.82 7.22
N SER A 44 -0.12 -14.79 7.24
CA SER A 44 0.61 -15.25 6.06
C SER A 44 -0.32 -16.09 5.19
N TYR A 45 -1.17 -15.43 4.40
CA TYR A 45 -1.87 -16.07 3.32
C TYR A 45 -1.05 -15.85 2.05
N ASN A 46 -0.55 -16.95 1.47
CA ASN A 46 0.14 -16.97 0.18
C ASN A 46 -0.76 -17.70 -0.81
N PRO A 47 -1.68 -17.00 -1.48
CA PRO A 47 -2.51 -17.63 -2.49
C PRO A 47 -1.59 -17.99 -3.66
N GLU A 48 -1.47 -19.28 -3.95
CA GLU A 48 -0.90 -19.69 -5.22
C GLU A 48 -1.69 -19.02 -6.35
N ASN A 49 -0.97 -18.36 -7.28
CA ASN A 49 -1.54 -17.75 -8.49
C ASN A 49 -2.32 -16.43 -8.31
N ILE A 50 -1.84 -15.49 -7.48
CA ILE A 50 -2.32 -14.10 -7.52
C ILE A 50 -1.85 -13.39 -8.80
N LEU A 51 -2.81 -12.95 -9.61
CA LEU A 51 -2.55 -12.16 -10.82
C LEU A 51 -2.88 -10.66 -10.66
N ILE A 52 -3.11 -10.20 -9.43
CA ILE A 52 -3.48 -8.81 -9.14
C ILE A 52 -2.32 -7.88 -9.50
N ARG A 53 -2.61 -6.91 -10.37
CA ARG A 53 -1.67 -5.87 -10.83
C ARG A 53 -2.04 -4.48 -10.31
N TYR A 54 -3.29 -4.28 -9.92
CA TYR A 54 -3.80 -2.98 -9.50
C TYR A 54 -4.69 -3.11 -8.27
N ILE A 55 -4.40 -2.33 -7.23
CA ILE A 55 -5.22 -2.22 -6.03
C ILE A 55 -5.52 -0.75 -5.78
N ASP A 56 -6.81 -0.43 -5.61
CA ASP A 56 -7.26 0.87 -5.12
C ASP A 56 -8.09 0.69 -3.85
N ILE A 57 -7.53 1.17 -2.75
CA ILE A 57 -8.14 1.21 -1.43
C ILE A 57 -8.14 2.64 -0.89
N SER A 58 -8.13 3.65 -1.77
CA SER A 58 -8.15 5.05 -1.38
C SER A 58 -9.45 5.47 -0.70
N GLY A 59 -9.44 6.53 0.10
CA GLY A 59 -10.64 7.02 0.79
C GLY A 59 -11.11 6.13 1.96
N ASN A 60 -10.25 5.23 2.43
CA ASN A 60 -10.49 4.43 3.64
C ASN A 60 -9.85 5.10 4.88
N LYS A 61 -9.73 4.40 6.01
CA LYS A 61 -9.33 4.94 7.31
C LYS A 61 -8.35 4.02 8.04
N PHE A 62 -7.24 3.67 7.39
CA PHE A 62 -6.28 2.70 7.91
C PHE A 62 -5.44 3.24 9.09
N VAL A 63 -5.13 4.55 9.12
CA VAL A 63 -4.27 5.22 10.13
C VAL A 63 -2.82 4.69 10.22
N SER A 64 -2.62 3.38 10.19
CA SER A 64 -1.33 2.68 10.21
C SER A 64 -1.30 1.56 9.17
N VAL A 65 -0.14 1.40 8.53
CA VAL A 65 0.18 0.33 7.58
C VAL A 65 1.43 -0.36 8.13
N THR A 66 1.27 -1.23 9.13
CA THR A 66 2.41 -1.73 9.93
C THR A 66 2.65 -3.23 9.89
N GLY A 67 1.69 -4.03 9.44
CA GLY A 67 1.88 -5.46 9.22
C GLY A 67 2.19 -5.78 7.77
N TYR A 68 2.20 -7.08 7.50
CA TYR A 68 2.47 -7.64 6.20
C TYR A 68 1.17 -7.68 5.38
N VAL A 69 1.19 -7.07 4.19
CA VAL A 69 0.01 -6.88 3.35
C VAL A 69 -0.12 -8.00 2.28
N GLY A 70 0.44 -9.18 2.57
CA GLY A 70 0.45 -10.34 1.67
C GLY A 70 1.50 -10.26 0.55
N ASP A 71 1.90 -11.42 0.02
CA ASP A 71 2.75 -11.52 -1.16
C ASP A 71 1.89 -11.32 -2.41
N ILE A 72 1.94 -10.14 -3.01
CA ILE A 72 1.25 -9.82 -4.27
C ILE A 72 2.32 -9.59 -5.34
N PRO A 73 2.98 -10.65 -5.84
CA PRO A 73 4.21 -10.53 -6.62
C PRO A 73 4.02 -9.79 -7.94
N MET A 74 2.79 -9.75 -8.47
CA MET A 74 2.44 -9.11 -9.73
C MET A 74 1.91 -7.67 -9.57
N LEU A 75 1.83 -7.14 -8.35
CA LEU A 75 1.26 -5.81 -8.09
C LEU A 75 2.13 -4.72 -8.73
N GLU A 76 1.53 -3.93 -9.62
CA GLU A 76 2.20 -2.81 -10.30
C GLU A 76 1.73 -1.45 -9.78
N THR A 77 0.49 -1.34 -9.32
CA THR A 77 -0.08 -0.08 -8.82
C THR A 77 -0.84 -0.29 -7.53
N LEU A 78 -0.50 0.51 -6.53
CA LEU A 78 -1.20 0.58 -5.24
C LEU A 78 -1.62 2.01 -4.95
N ASN A 79 -2.92 2.22 -4.74
CA ASN A 79 -3.47 3.50 -4.33
C ASN A 79 -4.03 3.42 -2.90
N MET A 80 -3.41 4.16 -1.99
CA MET A 80 -3.79 4.33 -0.58
C MET A 80 -3.97 5.81 -0.24
N SER A 81 -4.34 6.63 -1.22
CA SER A 81 -4.57 8.05 -1.01
C SER A 81 -5.79 8.30 -0.11
N ARG A 82 -5.81 9.39 0.66
CA ARG A 82 -6.93 9.74 1.55
C ARG A 82 -7.28 8.64 2.56
N CYS A 83 -6.26 8.00 3.13
CA CYS A 83 -6.42 6.89 4.08
C CYS A 83 -6.11 7.25 5.55
N TYR A 84 -5.83 8.53 5.83
CA TYR A 84 -5.40 9.05 7.13
C TYR A 84 -4.12 8.41 7.69
N ILE A 85 -3.28 7.82 6.83
CA ILE A 85 -2.09 7.06 7.23
C ILE A 85 -1.06 8.00 7.84
N SER A 86 -0.68 7.78 9.10
CA SER A 86 0.43 8.48 9.76
C SER A 86 1.68 7.62 9.91
N THR A 87 1.53 6.30 9.75
CA THR A 87 2.62 5.34 9.99
C THR A 87 2.65 4.26 8.91
N ILE A 88 3.80 4.10 8.25
CA ILE A 88 4.14 2.92 7.45
C ILE A 88 5.25 2.14 8.17
N GLY A 89 5.10 0.82 8.28
CA GLY A 89 6.08 -0.11 8.82
C GLY A 89 7.24 -0.36 7.85
N LEU A 90 8.41 -0.71 8.37
CA LEU A 90 9.62 -0.91 7.56
C LEU A 90 9.47 -2.00 6.50
N THR A 91 8.67 -3.01 6.81
CA THR A 91 8.49 -4.19 5.97
C THR A 91 7.11 -4.25 5.31
N SER A 92 6.28 -3.23 5.50
CA SER A 92 4.87 -3.27 5.11
C SER A 92 4.65 -3.09 3.60
N LEU A 93 5.63 -2.52 2.90
CA LEU A 93 5.60 -2.30 1.44
C LEU A 93 6.71 -3.11 0.78
N ASN A 94 6.54 -4.42 0.73
CA ASN A 94 7.47 -5.33 0.06
C ASN A 94 6.86 -5.87 -1.24
N TYR A 95 6.82 -5.04 -2.28
CA TYR A 95 6.22 -5.40 -3.56
C TYR A 95 7.25 -5.28 -4.68
N ALA A 96 7.88 -6.40 -5.01
CA ALA A 96 8.98 -6.46 -5.97
C ALA A 96 8.64 -5.91 -7.37
N SER A 97 7.37 -5.95 -7.79
CA SER A 97 6.91 -5.47 -9.09
C SER A 97 6.23 -4.10 -9.07
N LEU A 98 6.16 -3.42 -7.91
CA LEU A 98 5.39 -2.19 -7.77
C LEU A 98 6.08 -1.04 -8.51
N LYS A 99 5.35 -0.42 -9.43
CA LYS A 99 5.81 0.71 -10.26
C LYS A 99 5.19 2.03 -9.84
N THR A 100 3.96 2.01 -9.32
CA THR A 100 3.24 3.21 -8.92
C THR A 100 2.67 3.06 -7.51
N LEU A 101 3.04 3.99 -6.63
CA LEU A 101 2.53 4.06 -5.26
C LEU A 101 1.91 5.44 -5.02
N ARG A 102 0.60 5.47 -4.75
CA ARG A 102 -0.12 6.70 -4.40
C ARG A 102 -0.45 6.74 -2.91
N LEU A 103 0.11 7.73 -2.23
CA LEU A 103 -0.05 7.99 -0.80
C LEU A 103 -0.55 9.42 -0.57
N ALA A 104 -1.11 10.09 -1.57
CA ALA A 104 -1.56 11.46 -1.48
C ALA A 104 -2.60 11.66 -0.37
N HIS A 105 -2.62 12.84 0.25
CA HIS A 105 -3.61 13.19 1.29
C HIS A 105 -3.61 12.21 2.48
N ASN A 106 -2.42 11.92 3.01
CA ASN A 106 -2.23 11.19 4.26
C ASN A 106 -1.50 12.09 5.28
N ASN A 107 -0.97 11.52 6.36
CA ASN A 107 -0.35 12.23 7.49
C ASN A 107 1.12 11.81 7.71
N LEU A 108 1.84 11.49 6.63
CA LEU A 108 3.20 10.90 6.71
C LEU A 108 4.31 11.91 7.05
N GLY A 109 4.03 13.22 7.05
CA GLY A 109 5.05 14.27 7.21
C GLY A 109 5.92 14.10 8.45
N ALA A 110 5.32 13.82 9.61
CA ALA A 110 6.05 13.59 10.85
C ALA A 110 6.94 12.33 10.79
N GLN A 111 6.48 11.27 10.12
CA GLN A 111 7.24 10.03 10.01
C GLN A 111 8.44 10.17 9.07
N LEU A 112 8.28 10.92 7.96
CA LEU A 112 9.34 11.13 6.96
C LEU A 112 10.37 12.18 7.40
N ALA A 113 10.03 13.02 8.39
CA ALA A 113 10.92 14.04 8.95
C ALA A 113 11.95 13.50 9.97
N ASP A 114 12.02 12.18 10.21
CA ASP A 114 12.98 11.57 11.13
C ASP A 114 14.10 10.83 10.38
N SER A 115 15.25 11.49 10.20
CA SER A 115 16.43 10.94 9.52
C SER A 115 17.11 9.79 10.25
N LYS A 116 16.77 9.54 11.52
CA LYS A 116 17.36 8.43 12.30
C LYS A 116 16.68 7.10 12.03
N ARG A 117 15.56 7.08 11.30
CA ARG A 117 14.81 5.87 11.00
C ARG A 117 15.18 5.35 9.61
N SER A 118 15.34 4.03 9.49
CA SER A 118 15.46 3.35 8.20
C SER A 118 14.30 3.71 7.28
N ASN A 119 14.51 3.81 5.98
CA ASN A 119 13.50 4.33 5.09
C ASN A 119 12.45 3.25 4.75
N ARG A 120 11.17 3.65 4.69
CA ARG A 120 10.03 2.73 4.54
C ARG A 120 9.83 2.27 3.09
N PHE A 121 10.53 2.91 2.16
CA PHE A 121 10.43 2.66 0.74
C PHE A 121 11.62 1.84 0.20
N ASP A 122 12.60 1.48 1.03
CA ASP A 122 13.86 0.88 0.57
C ASP A 122 13.69 -0.42 -0.23
N MET A 123 12.60 -1.15 -0.01
CA MET A 123 12.31 -2.39 -0.73
C MET A 123 11.57 -2.18 -2.07
N LEU A 124 11.15 -0.96 -2.39
CA LEU A 124 10.39 -0.63 -3.60
C LEU A 124 11.31 -0.31 -4.78
N GLN A 125 12.26 -1.19 -5.07
CA GLN A 125 13.30 -0.96 -6.07
C GLN A 125 12.76 -0.81 -7.51
N SER A 126 11.59 -1.37 -7.80
CA SER A 126 10.91 -1.24 -9.10
C SER A 126 10.05 0.03 -9.23
N LEU A 127 9.96 0.86 -8.19
CA LEU A 127 9.07 2.02 -8.15
C LEU A 127 9.54 3.09 -9.12
N GLN A 128 8.60 3.60 -9.91
CA GLN A 128 8.80 4.62 -10.94
C GLN A 128 8.05 5.91 -10.61
N ASP A 129 6.87 5.79 -10.00
CA ASP A 129 6.00 6.90 -9.62
C ASP A 129 5.62 6.79 -8.12
N LEU A 130 5.93 7.84 -7.36
CA LEU A 130 5.59 7.97 -5.94
C LEU A 130 4.89 9.31 -5.68
N ASP A 131 3.60 9.25 -5.36
CA ASP A 131 2.83 10.42 -4.98
C ASP A 131 2.71 10.54 -3.45
N LEU A 132 3.44 11.50 -2.89
CA LEU A 132 3.41 11.90 -1.48
C LEU A 132 2.72 13.26 -1.26
N SER A 133 2.02 13.79 -2.25
CA SER A 133 1.37 15.10 -2.17
C SER A 133 0.42 15.19 -0.97
N SER A 134 0.29 16.38 -0.39
CA SER A 134 -0.64 16.62 0.73
C SER A 134 -0.43 15.70 1.96
N ASN A 135 0.83 15.37 2.29
CA ASN A 135 1.17 14.58 3.49
C ASN A 135 1.63 15.39 4.71
N GLY A 136 1.62 16.73 4.61
CA GLY A 136 2.19 17.60 5.63
C GLY A 136 3.72 17.47 5.76
N ILE A 137 4.41 17.06 4.68
CA ILE A 137 5.86 16.95 4.64
C ILE A 137 6.46 18.35 4.67
N THR A 138 7.14 18.68 5.76
CA THR A 138 7.87 19.95 5.93
C THR A 138 9.37 19.78 5.81
N ILE A 139 9.88 18.57 6.11
CA ILE A 139 11.28 18.19 6.01
C ILE A 139 11.34 16.85 5.27
N LEU A 140 12.27 16.75 4.33
CA LEU A 140 12.53 15.53 3.57
C LEU A 140 14.03 15.38 3.39
N PHE A 141 14.57 14.21 3.74
CA PHE A 141 15.99 13.94 3.61
C PHE A 141 16.28 13.35 2.24
N THR A 142 17.42 13.70 1.66
CA THR A 142 17.87 13.10 0.40
C THR A 142 17.99 11.57 0.51
N SER A 143 18.29 11.06 1.70
CA SER A 143 18.34 9.63 1.99
C SER A 143 16.99 8.92 1.94
N THR A 144 15.87 9.65 1.95
CA THR A 144 14.51 9.07 1.91
C THR A 144 14.20 8.37 0.58
N PHE A 145 14.99 8.55 -0.46
CA PHE A 145 14.75 7.92 -1.77
C PHE A 145 15.99 7.25 -2.36
N THR A 146 17.07 7.06 -1.58
CA THR A 146 18.35 6.51 -2.09
C THR A 146 18.20 5.18 -2.81
N GLU A 147 17.37 4.28 -2.27
CA GLU A 147 17.17 2.93 -2.82
C GLU A 147 16.12 2.89 -3.96
N LEU A 148 15.41 3.99 -4.20
CA LEU A 148 14.40 4.08 -5.27
C LEU A 148 15.06 4.42 -6.61
N VAL A 149 15.95 3.54 -7.06
CA VAL A 149 16.83 3.76 -8.21
C VAL A 149 16.11 3.96 -9.55
N ASN A 150 14.85 3.52 -9.65
CA ASN A 150 14.01 3.65 -10.84
C ASN A 150 12.99 4.79 -10.76
N LEU A 151 12.99 5.57 -9.67
CA LEU A 151 12.04 6.65 -9.48
C LEU A 151 12.27 7.75 -10.53
N GLU A 152 11.24 8.05 -11.31
CA GLU A 152 11.28 9.11 -12.31
C GLU A 152 11.32 10.49 -11.62
N ARG A 153 11.97 11.46 -12.27
CA ARG A 153 12.20 12.80 -11.73
C ARG A 153 11.03 13.74 -11.93
#